data_AF-A0A3M7AB26-F1
#
_entry.id   AF-A0A3M7AB26-F1
#
_cell.length_a   1.000
_cell.length_b   1.000
_cell.length_c   1.000
_cell.angle_alpha   90.00
_cell.angle_beta   90.00
_cell.angle_gamma   90.00
#
_symmetry.space_group_name_H-M   'P 1'
#
loop_
_entity.id
_entity.type
_entity.pdbx_description
1 polymer ?
#
loop_
_entity_poly.entity_id
_entity_poly.type
_entity_poly.pdbx_seq_one_letter_code
_entity_poly.pdbx_strand_id
1 'polypeptide(L)'
;MVGENIEVQTNISFMDAAKGVSKDIVITPLVKCKTCEGNGMKKGVSRDTCGKCQGTGTRGGFQMASTCNGCGGTGQTVPKGSECGSCRGNGAVREKRTVSVDIPGGVEDGMRLRVMGEGDHPPTGTATNPSARTEKGDLYVFIRVAPDSKFSRAGSDVLYTATIPLTTAILGGEIRIPTLDGEVKVKVGTGTGTGDKITLSGMGMKRLSSRRGNNGDLRVEFKVQMPKYLSANQRTIIEMLADEMDDQNAKRVMNLGQIKTEAENGSNDNQKPNGSSSSTAEDHKNEGFLKNMWHNFTGQHEHEQQQQQQEQKGGKDEGKGNGSEGEEPKKASGSGSG
;
A
#
# COMPACT_ATOMS: atom_id res chain seq x y z
N MET A 1 -45.56 10.36 4.13
CA MET A 1 -45.04 9.08 4.65
C MET A 1 -43.63 8.91 4.14
N VAL A 2 -42.71 8.61 5.04
CA VAL A 2 -41.30 8.35 4.68
C VAL A 2 -41.07 6.85 4.83
N GLY A 3 -40.44 6.24 3.84
CA GLY A 3 -40.07 4.84 3.93
C GLY A 3 -38.87 4.61 4.84
N GLU A 4 -38.64 3.34 5.19
CA GLU A 4 -37.56 2.97 6.10
C GLU A 4 -36.19 3.07 5.41
N ASN A 5 -35.17 3.37 6.20
CA ASN A 5 -33.81 3.41 5.70
C ASN A 5 -33.24 1.98 5.62
N ILE A 6 -32.45 1.72 4.59
CA ILE A 6 -31.78 0.43 4.41
C ILE A 6 -30.32 0.60 4.80
N GLU A 7 -29.78 -0.38 5.52
CA GLU A 7 -28.38 -0.40 5.90
C GLU A 7 -27.68 -1.61 5.28
N VAL A 8 -26.57 -1.35 4.58
CA VAL A 8 -25.78 -2.40 3.91
C VAL A 8 -24.32 -2.20 4.22
N GLN A 9 -23.62 -3.31 4.47
CA GLN A 9 -22.18 -3.30 4.66
C GLN A 9 -21.46 -3.68 3.35
N THR A 10 -20.45 -2.90 2.99
CA THR A 10 -19.57 -3.20 1.85
C THR A 10 -18.13 -3.26 2.28
N ASN A 11 -17.45 -4.35 1.93
CA ASN A 11 -16.01 -4.49 2.15
C ASN A 11 -15.26 -3.96 0.93
N ILE A 12 -14.24 -3.13 1.14
CA ILE A 12 -13.36 -2.58 0.09
C ILE A 12 -11.89 -2.87 0.43
N SER A 13 -11.03 -2.94 -0.58
CA SER A 13 -9.60 -3.10 -0.35
C SER A 13 -8.98 -1.79 0.16
N PHE A 14 -7.79 -1.87 0.75
CA PHE A 14 -7.03 -0.70 1.17
C PHE A 14 -6.71 0.25 -0.01
N MET A 15 -6.36 -0.33 -1.16
CA MET A 15 -6.05 0.43 -2.38
C MET A 15 -7.29 1.13 -2.94
N ASP A 16 -8.45 0.47 -2.93
CA ASP A 16 -9.72 1.07 -3.35
C ASP A 16 -10.14 2.19 -2.39
N ALA A 17 -9.92 2.02 -1.09
CA ALA A 17 -10.18 3.04 -0.09
C ALA A 17 -9.31 4.29 -0.30
N ALA A 18 -8.08 4.12 -0.80
CA ALA A 18 -7.18 5.23 -1.10
C ALA A 18 -7.57 5.99 -2.38
N LYS A 19 -7.82 5.29 -3.49
CA LYS A 19 -8.08 5.90 -4.80
C LYS A 19 -9.55 6.30 -5.01
N GLY A 20 -10.47 5.63 -4.32
CA GLY A 20 -11.89 5.68 -4.59
C GLY A 20 -12.27 4.67 -5.67
N VAL A 21 -13.46 4.11 -5.54
CA VAL A 21 -13.99 3.09 -6.46
C VAL A 21 -15.50 3.24 -6.58
N SER A 22 -16.02 2.99 -7.78
CA SER A 22 -17.46 2.83 -7.96
C SER A 22 -17.82 1.37 -7.74
N LYS A 23 -18.75 1.10 -6.82
CA LYS A 23 -19.13 -0.26 -6.43
C LYS A 23 -20.62 -0.49 -6.57
N ASP A 24 -20.97 -1.57 -7.25
CA ASP A 24 -22.35 -1.99 -7.42
C ASP A 24 -22.82 -2.77 -6.18
N ILE A 25 -23.82 -2.23 -5.50
CA ILE A 25 -24.40 -2.81 -4.29
C ILE A 25 -25.78 -3.37 -4.64
N VAL A 26 -25.96 -4.65 -4.36
CA VAL A 26 -27.24 -5.33 -4.57
C VAL A 26 -28.08 -5.19 -3.31
N ILE A 27 -29.22 -4.52 -3.44
CA ILE A 27 -30.20 -4.29 -2.38
C ILE A 27 -31.56 -4.89 -2.75
N THR A 28 -32.42 -5.11 -1.74
CA THR A 28 -33.79 -5.62 -1.96
C THR A 28 -34.83 -4.70 -1.31
N PRO A 29 -34.95 -3.44 -1.79
CA PRO A 29 -35.88 -2.47 -1.22
C PRO A 29 -37.34 -2.83 -1.49
N LEU A 30 -38.23 -2.34 -0.64
CA LEU A 30 -39.64 -2.17 -0.97
C LEU A 30 -39.76 -1.06 -2.01
N VAL A 31 -40.31 -1.38 -3.17
CA VAL A 31 -40.57 -0.43 -4.24
C VAL A 31 -42.07 -0.21 -4.40
N LYS A 32 -42.44 0.96 -4.93
CA LYS A 32 -43.83 1.26 -5.32
C LYS A 32 -44.34 0.15 -6.24
N CYS A 33 -45.48 -0.44 -5.90
CA CYS A 33 -46.02 -1.53 -6.70
C CYS A 33 -46.41 -1.04 -8.10
N LYS A 34 -45.84 -1.65 -9.15
CA LYS A 34 -46.06 -1.25 -10.56
C LYS A 34 -47.49 -1.49 -11.06
N THR A 35 -48.24 -2.41 -10.42
CA THR A 35 -49.59 -2.78 -10.88
C THR A 35 -50.68 -1.88 -10.32
N CYS A 36 -50.56 -1.44 -9.07
CA CYS A 36 -51.54 -0.59 -8.37
C CYS A 36 -51.03 0.83 -8.09
N GLU A 37 -49.79 1.13 -8.48
CA GLU A 37 -49.14 2.42 -8.28
C GLU A 37 -49.22 2.94 -6.83
N GLY A 38 -49.06 2.05 -5.85
CA GLY A 38 -49.11 2.41 -4.43
C GLY A 38 -50.52 2.41 -3.81
N ASN A 39 -51.57 2.37 -4.63
CA ASN A 39 -52.94 2.43 -4.11
C ASN A 39 -53.38 1.17 -3.36
N GLY A 40 -52.68 0.04 -3.54
CA GLY A 40 -52.97 -1.23 -2.88
C GLY A 40 -54.16 -2.00 -3.46
N MET A 41 -54.82 -1.47 -4.50
CA MET A 41 -56.05 -2.02 -5.09
C MET A 41 -55.85 -2.49 -6.53
N LYS A 42 -56.80 -3.28 -7.05
CA LYS A 42 -56.86 -3.65 -8.47
C LYS A 42 -57.04 -2.41 -9.35
N LYS A 43 -56.54 -2.48 -10.59
CA LYS A 43 -56.67 -1.39 -11.56
C LYS A 43 -58.14 -1.02 -11.77
N GLY A 44 -58.45 0.27 -11.69
CA GLY A 44 -59.81 0.79 -11.88
C GLY A 44 -60.74 0.73 -10.66
N VAL A 45 -60.27 0.22 -9.51
CA VAL A 45 -61.06 0.21 -8.27
C VAL A 45 -60.52 1.25 -7.31
N SER A 46 -61.41 2.12 -6.83
CA SER A 46 -61.11 3.13 -5.81
C SER A 46 -61.62 2.70 -4.43
N ARG A 47 -61.17 3.38 -3.37
CA ARG A 47 -61.70 3.16 -2.03
C ARG A 47 -63.10 3.76 -1.93
N ASP A 48 -64.01 3.06 -1.28
CA ASP A 48 -65.37 3.55 -1.03
C ASP A 48 -65.40 4.41 0.22
N THR A 49 -66.29 5.39 0.26
CA THR A 49 -66.51 6.17 1.49
C THR A 49 -67.09 5.25 2.55
N CYS A 50 -66.51 5.27 3.76
CA CYS A 50 -66.95 4.39 4.83
C CYS A 50 -68.38 4.73 5.24
N GLY A 51 -69.36 3.88 4.92
CA GLY A 51 -70.77 4.11 5.30
C GLY A 51 -71.01 4.22 6.81
N LYS A 52 -70.09 3.69 7.64
CA LYS A 52 -70.17 3.76 9.11
C LYS A 52 -69.79 5.13 9.69
N CYS A 53 -68.97 5.93 9.02
CA CYS A 53 -68.57 7.26 9.48
C CYS A 53 -68.79 8.34 8.41
N GLN A 54 -69.38 7.98 7.26
CA GLN A 54 -69.61 8.89 6.14
C GLN A 54 -68.35 9.68 5.71
N GLY A 55 -67.17 9.08 5.84
CA GLY A 55 -65.90 9.72 5.48
C GLY A 55 -65.17 10.44 6.62
N THR A 56 -65.78 10.61 7.80
CA THR A 56 -65.15 11.38 8.89
C THR A 56 -64.05 10.62 9.65
N GLY A 57 -63.98 9.29 9.51
CA GLY A 57 -62.99 8.45 10.21
C GLY A 57 -63.24 8.29 11.72
N THR A 58 -64.11 9.10 12.32
CA THR A 58 -64.44 9.08 13.75
C THR A 58 -65.94 8.87 13.98
N ARG A 59 -66.29 8.40 15.17
CA ARG A 59 -67.67 8.19 15.64
C ARG A 59 -67.84 8.83 17.00
N GLY A 60 -68.81 9.73 17.12
CA GLY A 60 -69.19 10.41 18.38
C GLY A 60 -69.33 11.93 18.24
N GLY A 61 -70.05 12.57 19.16
CA GLY A 61 -70.22 14.03 19.21
C GLY A 61 -68.97 14.74 19.78
N PHE A 62 -69.03 16.08 19.84
CA PHE A 62 -67.90 16.97 20.19
C PHE A 62 -67.16 16.66 21.51
N GLN A 63 -67.73 15.82 22.39
CA GLN A 63 -67.15 15.48 23.69
C GLN A 63 -66.58 14.05 23.81
N MET A 64 -66.84 13.13 22.85
CA MET A 64 -66.26 11.77 22.84
C MET A 64 -66.15 11.23 21.41
N ALA A 65 -65.13 11.65 20.66
CA ALA A 65 -64.82 11.09 19.34
C ALA A 65 -63.96 9.81 19.48
N SER A 66 -64.49 8.68 19.04
CA SER A 66 -63.77 7.41 18.95
C SER A 66 -63.40 7.09 17.50
N THR A 67 -62.33 6.33 17.26
CA THR A 67 -61.97 5.88 15.91
C THR A 67 -63.05 4.97 15.34
N CYS A 68 -63.46 5.18 14.08
CA CYS A 68 -64.47 4.33 13.47
C CYS A 68 -63.96 2.90 13.30
N ASN A 69 -64.53 1.93 14.03
CA ASN A 69 -64.18 0.51 13.94
C ASN A 69 -64.34 -0.10 12.53
N GLY A 70 -65.07 0.55 11.62
CA GLY A 70 -65.29 0.08 10.25
C GLY A 70 -64.18 0.44 9.26
N CYS A 71 -63.50 1.56 9.46
CA CYS A 71 -62.42 2.02 8.59
C CYS A 71 -61.10 2.24 9.36
N GLY A 72 -61.06 1.97 10.66
CA GLY A 72 -59.86 2.16 11.48
C GLY A 72 -59.36 3.61 11.53
N GLY A 73 -60.24 4.59 11.26
CA GLY A 73 -59.86 6.00 11.21
C GLY A 73 -59.60 6.58 9.82
N THR A 74 -59.53 5.78 8.77
CA THR A 74 -59.19 6.27 7.40
C THR A 74 -60.33 7.00 6.69
N GLY A 75 -61.57 6.88 7.18
CA GLY A 75 -62.78 7.41 6.51
C GLY A 75 -63.18 6.66 5.23
N GLN A 76 -62.35 5.73 4.75
CA GLN A 76 -62.57 4.98 3.51
C GLN A 76 -62.44 3.47 3.75
N THR A 77 -63.22 2.67 3.02
CA THR A 77 -63.21 1.21 3.11
C THR A 77 -62.76 0.60 1.79
N VAL A 78 -61.91 -0.42 1.87
CA VAL A 78 -61.49 -1.21 0.71
C VAL A 78 -62.57 -2.29 0.44
N PRO A 79 -63.13 -2.37 -0.77
CA PRO A 79 -64.09 -3.43 -1.11
C PRO A 79 -63.47 -4.83 -0.94
N LYS A 80 -64.23 -5.79 -0.40
CA LYS A 80 -63.73 -7.16 -0.19
C LYS A 80 -63.27 -7.78 -1.52
N GLY A 81 -62.02 -8.27 -1.57
CA GLY A 81 -61.45 -8.89 -2.77
C GLY A 81 -60.95 -7.90 -3.85
N SER A 82 -60.97 -6.60 -3.58
CA SER A 82 -60.40 -5.55 -4.46
C SER A 82 -58.91 -5.28 -4.23
N GLU A 83 -58.29 -6.00 -3.30
CA GLU A 83 -56.86 -5.92 -3.01
C GLU A 83 -56.04 -6.30 -4.25
N CYS A 84 -54.93 -5.58 -4.44
CA CYS A 84 -53.98 -5.87 -5.49
C CYS A 84 -53.30 -7.22 -5.23
N GLY A 85 -53.34 -8.15 -6.20
CA GLY A 85 -52.77 -9.48 -6.05
C GLY A 85 -51.24 -9.50 -5.88
N SER A 86 -50.52 -8.56 -6.50
CA SER A 86 -49.05 -8.53 -6.46
C SER A 86 -48.48 -7.95 -5.16
N CYS A 87 -49.14 -6.97 -4.54
CA CYS A 87 -48.72 -6.41 -3.25
C CYS A 87 -49.60 -6.86 -2.07
N ARG A 88 -50.63 -7.67 -2.32
CA ARG A 88 -51.63 -8.13 -1.33
C ARG A 88 -52.16 -6.98 -0.46
N GLY A 89 -52.55 -5.88 -1.10
CA GLY A 89 -53.06 -4.70 -0.38
C GLY A 89 -52.00 -3.72 0.15
N ASN A 90 -50.71 -4.06 0.18
CA ASN A 90 -49.68 -3.21 0.84
C ASN A 90 -49.26 -1.96 0.03
N GLY A 91 -49.49 -1.92 -1.28
CA GLY A 91 -49.05 -0.82 -2.16
C GLY A 91 -47.55 -0.80 -2.50
N ALA A 92 -46.73 -1.61 -1.82
CA ALA A 92 -45.31 -1.79 -2.10
C ALA A 92 -44.96 -3.29 -2.27
N VAL A 93 -43.90 -3.58 -3.02
CA VAL A 93 -43.39 -4.93 -3.29
C VAL A 93 -41.87 -4.96 -3.14
N ARG A 94 -41.29 -6.06 -2.66
CA ARG A 94 -39.83 -6.22 -2.62
C ARG A 94 -39.31 -6.52 -4.02
N GLU A 95 -38.31 -5.74 -4.46
CA GLU A 95 -37.65 -5.92 -5.76
C GLU A 95 -36.14 -5.88 -5.55
N LYS A 96 -35.41 -6.81 -6.17
CA LYS A 96 -33.95 -6.79 -6.16
C LYS A 96 -33.45 -5.69 -7.10
N ARG A 97 -32.61 -4.79 -6.60
CA ARG A 97 -32.02 -3.68 -7.36
C ARG A 97 -30.51 -3.63 -7.15
N THR A 98 -29.80 -3.19 -8.17
CA THR A 98 -28.38 -2.89 -8.09
C THR A 98 -28.22 -1.38 -8.11
N VAL A 99 -27.61 -0.82 -7.08
CA VAL A 99 -27.32 0.61 -6.96
C VAL A 99 -25.82 0.78 -7.09
N SER A 100 -25.38 1.57 -8.06
CA SER A 100 -23.97 1.93 -8.21
C SER A 100 -23.66 3.07 -7.24
N VAL A 101 -22.72 2.84 -6.32
CA VAL A 101 -22.34 3.79 -5.28
C VAL A 101 -20.89 4.19 -5.47
N ASP A 102 -20.68 5.48 -5.70
CA ASP A 102 -19.34 6.06 -5.82
C ASP A 102 -18.75 6.29 -4.43
N ILE A 103 -17.74 5.50 -4.09
CA ILE A 103 -16.98 5.64 -2.85
C ILE A 103 -15.79 6.56 -3.14
N PRO A 104 -15.75 7.77 -2.54
CA PRO A 104 -14.63 8.69 -2.77
C PRO A 104 -13.32 8.09 -2.24
N GLY A 105 -12.18 8.56 -2.74
CA GLY A 105 -10.88 8.21 -2.16
C GLY A 105 -10.68 8.86 -0.78
N GLY A 106 -10.02 8.15 0.13
CA GLY A 106 -9.70 8.60 1.48
C GLY A 106 -10.62 8.08 2.59
N VAL A 107 -11.58 7.21 2.27
CA VAL A 107 -12.61 6.74 3.21
C VAL A 107 -12.02 5.92 4.35
N GLU A 108 -12.55 6.11 5.56
CA GLU A 108 -12.14 5.42 6.79
C GLU A 108 -12.94 4.14 7.03
N ASP A 109 -12.37 3.21 7.80
CA ASP A 109 -13.12 2.04 8.26
C ASP A 109 -14.29 2.48 9.16
N GLY A 110 -15.48 1.93 8.91
CA GLY A 110 -16.69 2.30 9.63
C GLY A 110 -17.36 3.58 9.13
N MET A 111 -16.84 4.21 8.07
CA MET A 111 -17.48 5.39 7.49
C MET A 111 -18.85 5.02 6.90
N ARG A 112 -19.84 5.88 7.12
CA ARG A 112 -21.22 5.72 6.66
C ARG A 112 -21.49 6.67 5.49
N LEU A 113 -21.76 6.10 4.31
CA LEU A 113 -22.14 6.86 3.12
C LEU A 113 -23.66 6.82 2.94
N ARG A 114 -24.28 7.99 2.75
CA ARG A 114 -25.73 8.12 2.54
C ARG A 114 -26.01 8.29 1.05
N VAL A 115 -26.81 7.39 0.49
CA VAL A 115 -27.37 7.48 -0.86
C VAL A 115 -28.84 7.83 -0.73
N MET A 116 -29.20 9.02 -1.20
CA MET A 116 -30.54 9.58 -1.00
C MET A 116 -31.58 8.86 -1.85
N GLY A 117 -32.72 8.51 -1.26
CA GLY A 117 -33.88 7.98 -1.99
C GLY A 117 -33.75 6.55 -2.56
N GLU A 118 -32.71 5.81 -2.16
CA GLU A 118 -32.50 4.40 -2.52
C GLU A 118 -32.89 3.42 -1.39
N GLY A 119 -33.56 3.91 -0.34
CA GLY A 119 -34.16 3.09 0.72
C GLY A 119 -35.56 2.58 0.36
N ASP A 120 -36.31 2.15 1.38
CA ASP A 120 -37.62 1.55 1.19
C ASP A 120 -38.67 2.58 0.78
N HIS A 121 -39.64 2.16 -0.02
CA HIS A 121 -40.88 2.90 -0.26
C HIS A 121 -41.89 2.56 0.85
N PRO A 122 -42.56 3.54 1.46
CA PRO A 122 -43.50 3.26 2.53
C PRO A 122 -44.71 2.47 2.01
N PRO A 123 -45.28 1.57 2.82
CA PRO A 123 -46.48 0.82 2.48
C PRO A 123 -47.68 1.77 2.45
N THR A 124 -48.04 2.22 1.25
CA THR A 124 -49.09 3.23 1.01
C THR A 124 -50.48 2.61 0.89
N GLY A 125 -50.58 1.30 0.72
CA GLY A 125 -51.85 0.60 0.52
C GLY A 125 -52.77 0.59 1.75
N THR A 126 -52.20 0.70 2.96
CA THR A 126 -52.94 0.77 4.22
C THR A 126 -52.96 2.18 4.83
N ALA A 127 -52.44 3.18 4.10
CA ALA A 127 -52.33 4.54 4.61
C ALA A 127 -53.70 5.18 4.86
N THR A 128 -53.82 5.87 6.00
CA THR A 128 -54.99 6.67 6.41
C THR A 128 -55.28 7.83 5.45
N ASN A 129 -54.26 8.33 4.74
CA ASN A 129 -54.40 9.37 3.73
C ASN A 129 -53.80 8.90 2.39
N PRO A 130 -54.63 8.57 1.39
CA PRO A 130 -54.18 8.16 0.06
C PRO A 130 -53.41 9.23 -0.72
N SER A 131 -53.55 10.51 -0.34
CA SER A 131 -52.93 11.66 -1.02
C SER A 131 -51.70 12.20 -0.28
N ALA A 132 -51.24 11.53 0.78
CA ALA A 132 -50.04 11.94 1.49
C ALA A 132 -48.80 11.84 0.58
N ARG A 133 -47.99 12.90 0.55
CA ARG A 133 -46.68 12.86 -0.14
C ARG A 133 -45.87 11.70 0.41
N THR A 134 -45.34 10.91 -0.52
CA THR A 134 -44.59 9.70 -0.23
C THR A 134 -43.15 9.92 -0.62
N GLU A 135 -42.26 9.75 0.35
CA GLU A 135 -40.81 9.83 0.16
C GLU A 135 -40.20 8.47 0.50
N LYS A 136 -39.22 8.07 -0.29
CA LYS A 136 -38.46 6.85 -0.01
C LYS A 136 -37.49 7.12 1.15
N GLY A 137 -37.15 6.08 1.89
CA GLY A 137 -36.01 6.14 2.80
C GLY A 137 -34.70 6.28 2.05
N ASP A 138 -33.61 6.37 2.79
CA ASP A 138 -32.25 6.43 2.27
C ASP A 138 -31.52 5.10 2.44
N LEU A 139 -30.52 4.87 1.59
CA LEU A 139 -29.58 3.76 1.73
C LEU A 139 -28.33 4.25 2.45
N TYR A 140 -27.98 3.60 3.55
CA TYR A 140 -26.75 3.81 4.27
C TYR A 140 -25.79 2.67 4.02
N VAL A 141 -24.66 3.00 3.41
CA VAL A 141 -23.58 2.07 3.12
C VAL A 141 -22.50 2.20 4.17
N PHE A 142 -22.29 1.15 4.95
CA PHE A 142 -21.19 1.04 5.90
C PHE A 142 -19.98 0.46 5.20
N ILE A 143 -18.92 1.25 5.14
CA ILE A 143 -17.67 0.86 4.48
C ILE A 143 -16.79 0.14 5.50
N ARG A 144 -16.35 -1.06 5.14
CA ARG A 144 -15.28 -1.78 5.84
C ARG A 144 -14.05 -1.85 4.98
N VAL A 145 -12.92 -1.38 5.47
CA VAL A 145 -11.65 -1.43 4.76
C VAL A 145 -10.89 -2.68 5.19
N ALA A 146 -10.58 -3.55 4.23
CA ALA A 146 -9.76 -4.72 4.49
C ALA A 146 -8.32 -4.29 4.83
N PRO A 147 -7.70 -4.85 5.88
CA PRO A 147 -6.31 -4.55 6.21
C PRO A 147 -5.38 -5.06 5.10
N ASP A 148 -4.33 -4.29 4.79
CA ASP A 148 -3.28 -4.66 3.85
C ASP A 148 -2.06 -5.20 4.62
N SER A 149 -1.30 -6.11 4.01
CA SER A 149 -0.08 -6.66 4.61
C SER A 149 1.14 -5.75 4.44
N LYS A 150 1.12 -4.89 3.43
CA LYS A 150 2.21 -3.96 3.10
C LYS A 150 2.00 -2.62 3.77
N PHE A 151 0.77 -2.15 3.82
CA PHE A 151 0.42 -0.81 4.27
C PHE A 151 -0.41 -0.83 5.54
N SER A 152 -0.06 0.04 6.48
CA SER A 152 -0.86 0.33 7.65
C SER A 152 -1.27 1.80 7.63
N ARG A 153 -2.52 2.10 7.99
CA ARG A 153 -3.02 3.48 8.03
C ARG A 153 -2.91 4.05 9.44
N ALA A 154 -2.34 5.24 9.54
CA ALA A 154 -2.34 6.05 10.74
C ALA A 154 -3.01 7.41 10.46
N GLY A 155 -4.33 7.46 10.61
CA GLY A 155 -5.12 8.66 10.29
C GLY A 155 -5.10 8.96 8.79
N SER A 156 -4.46 10.07 8.38
CA SER A 156 -4.28 10.41 6.96
C SER A 156 -2.97 9.89 6.38
N ASP A 157 -2.05 9.47 7.24
CA ASP A 157 -0.72 9.02 6.83
C ASP A 157 -0.72 7.50 6.65
N VAL A 158 0.16 7.04 5.76
CA VAL A 158 0.36 5.62 5.49
C VAL A 158 1.72 5.21 6.03
N LEU A 159 1.78 4.08 6.72
CA LEU A 159 2.99 3.47 7.21
C LEU A 159 3.33 2.28 6.30
N TYR A 160 4.57 2.24 5.82
CA TYR A 160 5.10 1.14 5.04
C TYR A 160 6.43 0.69 5.64
N THR A 161 6.57 -0.62 5.89
CA THR A 161 7.83 -1.18 6.39
C THR A 161 8.65 -1.70 5.22
N ALA A 162 9.68 -0.94 4.82
CA ALA A 162 10.60 -1.33 3.77
C ALA A 162 11.68 -2.26 4.34
N THR A 163 11.77 -3.48 3.83
CA THR A 163 12.84 -4.40 4.22
C THR A 163 14.04 -4.21 3.30
N ILE A 164 15.19 -3.87 3.87
CA ILE A 164 16.45 -3.63 3.15
C ILE A 164 17.52 -4.65 3.55
N PRO A 165 18.39 -5.09 2.63
CA PRO A 165 19.49 -5.97 2.99
C PRO A 165 20.58 -5.21 3.77
N LEU A 166 21.33 -5.95 4.59
CA LEU A 166 22.42 -5.40 5.42
C LEU A 166 23.43 -4.57 4.61
N THR A 167 23.78 -5.03 3.41
CA THR A 167 24.76 -4.36 2.55
C THR A 167 24.27 -2.97 2.12
N THR A 168 23.00 -2.84 1.71
CA THR A 168 22.39 -1.54 1.35
C THR A 168 22.21 -0.64 2.56
N ALA A 169 21.95 -1.20 3.74
CA ALA A 169 21.86 -0.44 4.97
C ALA A 169 23.20 0.22 5.34
N ILE A 170 24.32 -0.52 5.19
CA ILE A 170 25.66 -0.04 5.51
C ILE A 170 26.18 0.91 4.42
N LEU A 171 26.20 0.45 3.16
CA LEU A 171 26.80 1.17 2.04
C LEU A 171 25.89 2.26 1.46
N GLY A 172 24.63 2.31 1.88
CA GLY A 172 23.61 3.11 1.23
C GLY A 172 23.19 2.52 -0.13
N GLY A 173 22.34 3.26 -0.83
CA GLY A 173 21.91 2.89 -2.18
C GLY A 173 20.57 3.50 -2.55
N GLU A 174 19.88 2.89 -3.51
CA GLU A 174 18.53 3.27 -3.91
C GLU A 174 17.63 2.04 -3.86
N ILE A 175 16.44 2.20 -3.28
CA ILE A 175 15.42 1.16 -3.26
C ILE A 175 14.13 1.67 -3.91
N ARG A 176 13.34 0.76 -4.47
CA ARG A 176 12.00 1.07 -4.99
C ARG A 176 10.99 0.77 -3.90
N ILE A 177 10.17 1.77 -3.58
CA ILE A 177 9.14 1.67 -2.55
C ILE A 177 7.78 1.70 -3.25
N PRO A 178 6.92 0.69 -3.02
CA PRO A 178 5.55 0.74 -3.49
C PRO A 178 4.79 1.81 -2.72
N THR A 179 4.13 2.69 -3.46
CA THR A 179 3.23 3.74 -2.96
C THR A 179 1.81 3.43 -3.42
N LEU A 180 0.84 4.27 -3.02
CA LEU A 180 -0.55 4.11 -3.47
C LEU A 180 -0.70 4.28 -4.99
N ASP A 181 0.09 5.18 -5.59
CA ASP A 181 -0.06 5.58 -7.00
C ASP A 181 0.99 4.95 -7.95
N GLY A 182 1.96 4.22 -7.41
CA GLY A 182 3.01 3.56 -8.21
C GLY A 182 4.25 3.23 -7.39
N GLU A 183 5.40 3.10 -8.04
CA GLU A 183 6.69 2.90 -7.36
C GLU A 183 7.51 4.19 -7.37
N VAL A 184 8.13 4.52 -6.23
CA VAL A 184 9.04 5.67 -6.12
C VAL A 184 10.41 5.18 -5.70
N LYS A 185 11.45 5.72 -6.33
CA LYS A 185 12.83 5.46 -5.93
C LYS A 185 13.17 6.34 -4.74
N VAL A 186 13.63 5.72 -3.66
CA VAL A 186 14.07 6.41 -2.45
C VAL A 186 15.54 6.11 -2.22
N LYS A 187 16.31 7.18 -2.00
CA LYS A 187 17.72 7.08 -1.65
C LYS A 187 17.85 6.69 -0.18
N VAL A 188 18.57 5.60 0.08
CA VAL A 188 18.91 5.10 1.40
C VAL A 188 20.29 5.65 1.76
N GLY A 189 20.38 6.32 2.92
CA GLY A 189 21.66 6.83 3.42
C GLY A 189 22.58 5.70 3.88
N THR A 190 23.88 5.97 3.88
CA THR A 190 24.87 5.08 4.51
C THR A 190 24.62 5.01 6.01
N GLY A 191 24.62 3.80 6.58
CA GLY A 191 24.37 3.59 8.00
C GLY A 191 22.89 3.68 8.39
N THR A 192 21.96 3.42 7.46
CA THR A 192 20.53 3.38 7.78
C THR A 192 20.22 2.19 8.69
N GLY A 193 19.68 2.47 9.88
CA GLY A 193 19.33 1.48 10.89
C GLY A 193 17.92 0.92 10.73
N THR A 194 17.61 -0.10 11.53
CA THR A 194 16.22 -0.54 11.71
C THR A 194 15.47 0.46 12.57
N GLY A 195 14.29 0.90 12.12
CA GLY A 195 13.47 1.90 12.80
C GLY A 195 13.66 3.32 12.28
N ASP A 196 14.65 3.55 11.41
CA ASP A 196 14.81 4.83 10.72
C ASP A 196 13.59 5.11 9.83
N LYS A 197 13.16 6.37 9.82
CA LYS A 197 11.95 6.80 9.13
C LYS A 197 12.25 7.88 8.11
N ILE A 198 11.75 7.68 6.91
CA ILE A 198 11.70 8.72 5.88
C ILE A 198 10.24 9.03 5.55
N THR A 199 9.93 10.32 5.42
CA THR A 199 8.60 10.80 5.11
C THR A 199 8.57 11.29 3.67
N LEU A 200 7.73 10.66 2.85
CA LEU A 200 7.42 11.10 1.50
C LEU A 200 6.13 11.93 1.54
N SER A 201 6.29 13.25 1.43
CA SER A 201 5.17 14.18 1.55
C SER A 201 4.18 14.03 0.40
N GLY A 202 2.88 14.04 0.71
CA GLY A 202 1.79 14.02 -0.28
C GLY A 202 1.50 12.67 -0.93
N MET A 203 2.20 11.59 -0.53
CA MET A 203 2.00 10.23 -1.04
C MET A 203 1.15 9.33 -0.12
N GLY A 204 0.48 9.91 0.88
CA GLY A 204 -0.44 9.22 1.78
C GLY A 204 -1.90 9.27 1.32
N MET A 205 -2.84 9.10 2.25
CA MET A 205 -4.26 9.05 1.91
C MET A 205 -4.86 10.43 1.68
N LYS A 206 -5.82 10.52 0.76
CA LYS A 206 -6.58 11.75 0.52
C LYS A 206 -7.41 12.10 1.76
N ARG A 207 -7.39 13.37 2.19
CA ARG A 207 -8.19 13.84 3.33
C ARG A 207 -9.59 14.26 2.85
N LEU A 208 -10.64 13.52 3.24
CA LEU A 208 -12.03 13.86 2.90
C LEU A 208 -12.48 15.24 3.40
N SER A 209 -11.95 15.69 4.55
CA SER A 209 -12.31 16.97 5.17
C SER A 209 -11.65 18.20 4.49
N SER A 210 -10.58 18.00 3.71
CA SER A 210 -9.83 19.13 3.15
C SER A 210 -10.45 19.62 1.83
N ARG A 211 -10.98 20.85 1.85
CA ARG A 211 -11.50 21.57 0.67
C ARG A 211 -10.46 21.76 -0.45
N ARG A 212 -9.16 21.63 -0.14
CA ARG A 212 -8.03 21.78 -1.08
C ARG A 212 -7.43 20.46 -1.58
N GLY A 213 -8.00 19.30 -1.21
CA GLY A 213 -7.50 18.02 -1.71
C GLY A 213 -6.08 17.69 -1.23
N ASN A 214 -5.76 18.04 0.02
CA ASN A 214 -4.46 17.66 0.60
C ASN A 214 -4.43 16.15 0.85
N ASN A 215 -3.34 15.53 0.40
CA ASN A 215 -2.99 14.17 0.75
C ASN A 215 -2.22 14.16 2.08
N GLY A 216 -2.30 13.05 2.82
CA GLY A 216 -1.36 12.77 3.91
C GLY A 216 0.01 12.35 3.37
N ASP A 217 0.86 11.90 4.28
CA ASP A 217 2.23 11.53 3.97
C ASP A 217 2.43 10.01 4.03
N LEU A 218 3.38 9.50 3.25
CA LEU A 218 3.83 8.12 3.33
C LEU A 218 5.09 8.06 4.20
N ARG A 219 4.95 7.46 5.38
CA ARG A 219 6.02 7.22 6.33
C ARG A 219 6.59 5.82 6.09
N VAL A 220 7.80 5.78 5.56
CA VAL A 220 8.53 4.54 5.33
C VAL A 220 9.40 4.29 6.55
N GLU A 221 9.25 3.13 7.17
CA GLU A 221 10.12 2.64 8.22
C GLU A 221 11.04 1.57 7.64
N PHE A 222 12.35 1.74 7.80
CA PHE A 222 13.33 0.77 7.33
C PHE A 222 13.49 -0.37 8.33
N LYS A 223 13.53 -1.59 7.81
CA LYS A 223 13.83 -2.81 8.55
C LYS A 223 15.01 -3.51 7.89
N VAL A 224 16.14 -3.61 8.59
CA VAL A 224 17.31 -4.29 8.07
C VAL A 224 17.11 -5.80 8.21
N GLN A 225 17.20 -6.52 7.11
CA GLN A 225 17.15 -7.97 7.09
C GLN A 225 18.51 -8.54 7.44
N MET A 226 18.65 -9.02 8.68
CA MET A 226 19.83 -9.73 9.13
C MET A 226 19.82 -11.18 8.59
N PRO A 227 20.85 -11.62 7.86
CA PRO A 227 20.95 -13.01 7.43
C PRO A 227 21.11 -13.94 8.65
N LYS A 228 20.36 -15.05 8.67
CA LYS A 228 20.45 -16.07 9.74
C LYS A 228 21.63 -17.03 9.56
N TYR A 229 22.01 -17.25 8.31
CA TYR A 229 23.08 -18.16 7.92
C TYR A 229 23.99 -17.44 6.94
N LEU A 230 25.29 -17.67 7.07
CA LEU A 230 26.32 -17.07 6.25
C LEU A 230 27.10 -18.21 5.59
N SER A 231 27.45 -18.05 4.31
CA SER A 231 28.41 -18.94 3.67
C SER A 231 29.82 -18.75 4.25
N ALA A 232 30.74 -19.70 4.01
CA ALA A 232 32.13 -19.58 4.44
C ALA A 232 32.74 -18.25 4.00
N ASN A 233 32.58 -17.90 2.71
CA ASN A 233 33.08 -16.64 2.15
C ASN A 233 32.46 -15.40 2.82
N GLN A 234 31.14 -15.39 3.03
CA GLN A 234 30.45 -14.26 3.68
C GLN A 234 30.90 -14.09 5.13
N ARG A 235 31.12 -15.21 5.84
CA ARG A 235 31.63 -15.20 7.20
C ARG A 235 33.03 -14.61 7.27
N THR A 236 33.94 -15.03 6.38
CA THR A 236 35.29 -14.48 6.32
C THR A 236 35.28 -12.96 6.13
N ILE A 237 34.43 -12.44 5.23
CA ILE A 237 34.31 -11.00 4.98
C ILE A 237 33.79 -10.26 6.22
N ILE A 238 32.81 -10.82 6.93
CA ILE A 238 32.24 -10.19 8.13
C ILE A 238 33.24 -10.25 9.30
N GLU A 239 34.00 -11.34 9.44
CA GLU A 239 35.08 -11.41 10.43
C GLU A 239 36.16 -10.35 10.10
N MET A 240 36.60 -10.21 8.85
CA MET A 240 37.52 -9.14 8.46
C MET A 240 36.98 -7.74 8.78
N LEU A 241 35.71 -7.47 8.45
CA LEU A 241 35.06 -6.19 8.78
C LEU A 241 35.04 -5.94 10.31
N ALA A 242 34.81 -6.98 11.10
CA ALA A 242 34.84 -6.87 12.55
C ALA A 242 36.25 -6.57 13.08
N ASP A 243 37.32 -7.05 12.42
CA ASP A 243 38.71 -6.71 12.78
C ASP A 243 39.00 -5.24 12.48
N GLU A 244 38.57 -4.74 11.31
CA GLU A 244 38.75 -3.33 10.93
C GLU A 244 37.95 -2.38 11.83
N MET A 245 36.78 -2.80 12.30
CA MET A 245 35.92 -2.04 13.20
C MET A 245 36.28 -2.21 14.69
N ASP A 246 37.32 -2.98 15.01
CA ASP A 246 37.76 -3.27 16.38
C ASP A 246 36.65 -3.84 17.30
N ASP A 247 35.79 -4.73 16.75
CA ASP A 247 34.70 -5.35 17.51
C ASP A 247 35.21 -6.51 18.39
N GLN A 248 35.21 -6.27 19.69
CA GLN A 248 35.67 -7.21 20.73
C GLN A 248 34.62 -8.26 21.13
N ASN A 249 33.35 -8.08 20.72
CA ASN A 249 32.25 -8.96 21.11
C ASN A 249 31.93 -10.03 20.05
N ALA A 250 32.42 -9.85 18.83
CA ALA A 250 32.17 -10.79 17.73
C ALA A 250 32.96 -12.09 17.92
N LYS A 251 32.25 -13.23 17.95
CA LYS A 251 32.90 -14.55 17.99
C LYS A 251 33.53 -14.89 16.64
N ARG A 252 34.86 -14.94 16.60
CA ARG A 252 35.63 -15.41 15.44
C ARG A 252 35.74 -16.92 15.46
N VAL A 253 35.56 -17.54 14.30
CA VAL A 253 35.78 -18.99 14.14
C VAL A 253 36.96 -19.24 13.21
N MET A 254 37.35 -18.27 12.38
CA MET A 254 38.60 -18.35 11.63
C MET A 254 39.72 -17.67 12.44
N ASN A 255 40.84 -18.39 12.62
CA ASN A 255 42.06 -17.85 13.20
C ASN A 255 42.78 -16.94 12.18
N LEU A 256 42.20 -15.80 11.80
CA LEU A 256 42.90 -14.80 10.96
C LEU A 256 44.19 -14.29 11.61
N GLY A 257 44.28 -14.38 12.94
CA GLY A 257 45.50 -14.10 13.69
C GLY A 257 46.69 -15.00 13.34
N GLN A 258 46.49 -16.24 12.86
CA GLN A 258 47.60 -17.10 12.41
C GLN A 258 48.09 -16.72 11.00
N ILE A 259 47.19 -16.25 10.14
CA ILE A 259 47.51 -15.89 8.75
C ILE A 259 48.36 -14.60 8.69
N LYS A 260 48.10 -13.61 9.56
CA LYS A 260 48.94 -12.41 9.66
C LYS A 260 50.36 -12.74 10.13
N THR A 261 50.52 -13.62 11.13
CA THR A 261 51.83 -14.01 11.64
C THR A 261 52.62 -14.88 10.65
N GLU A 262 51.94 -15.63 9.78
CA GLU A 262 52.56 -16.41 8.70
C GLU A 262 52.95 -15.54 7.49
N ALA A 263 52.20 -14.47 7.20
CA ALA A 263 52.53 -13.50 6.14
C ALA A 263 53.69 -12.57 6.53
N GLU A 264 53.82 -12.23 7.82
CA GLU A 264 54.94 -11.42 8.35
C GLU A 264 56.22 -12.23 8.57
N ASN A 265 56.14 -13.54 8.77
CA ASN A 265 57.31 -14.44 8.95
C ASN A 265 57.66 -15.26 7.70
N GLY A 266 57.22 -14.84 6.52
CA GLY A 266 57.46 -15.51 5.24
C GLY A 266 58.88 -15.37 4.69
N SER A 267 59.91 -15.72 5.45
CA SER A 267 61.22 -16.10 4.90
C SER A 267 61.95 -17.03 5.89
N ASN A 268 62.17 -18.28 5.45
CA ASN A 268 62.72 -19.43 6.16
C ASN A 268 61.77 -20.11 7.17
N ASP A 269 61.14 -21.21 6.77
CA ASP A 269 61.78 -22.51 7.02
C ASP A 269 61.09 -23.66 6.29
N ASN A 270 61.92 -24.60 5.83
CA ASN A 270 61.52 -25.77 5.09
C ASN A 270 61.22 -26.89 6.10
N GLN A 271 60.01 -26.95 6.65
CA GLN A 271 59.63 -28.08 7.49
C GLN A 271 58.16 -28.51 7.32
N LYS A 272 58.03 -29.67 6.68
CA LYS A 272 56.84 -30.50 6.54
C LYS A 272 56.29 -30.89 7.93
N PRO A 273 54.97 -30.81 8.17
CA PRO A 273 54.35 -31.69 9.14
C PRO A 273 53.46 -32.72 8.42
N ASN A 274 53.71 -33.99 8.74
CA ASN A 274 52.76 -35.08 8.54
C ASN A 274 51.59 -34.91 9.53
N GLY A 275 50.36 -35.10 9.09
CA GLY A 275 49.21 -35.15 9.98
C GLY A 275 47.89 -35.23 9.23
N SER A 276 47.40 -36.45 9.07
CA SER A 276 46.12 -36.78 8.44
C SER A 276 44.92 -36.25 9.23
N SER A 277 44.02 -35.53 8.56
CA SER A 277 42.58 -35.74 8.75
C SER A 277 41.81 -35.24 7.52
N SER A 278 40.97 -36.13 7.03
CA SER A 278 40.12 -36.01 5.85
C SER A 278 39.19 -34.81 5.92
N SER A 279 39.31 -33.90 4.95
CA SER A 279 38.21 -33.01 4.56
C SER A 279 38.19 -32.88 3.03
N THR A 280 36.97 -32.85 2.52
CA THR A 280 36.55 -33.00 1.13
C THR A 280 37.17 -31.99 0.17
N ALA A 281 37.61 -32.48 -1.00
CA ALA A 281 38.39 -31.79 -2.02
C ALA A 281 37.68 -30.66 -2.80
N GLU A 282 36.63 -30.04 -2.25
CA GLU A 282 35.92 -28.92 -2.88
C GLU A 282 36.20 -27.55 -2.22
N ASP A 283 36.83 -27.51 -1.05
CA ASP A 283 37.13 -26.26 -0.34
C ASP A 283 38.37 -25.50 -0.89
N HIS A 284 39.23 -26.14 -1.67
CA HIS A 284 40.54 -25.57 -2.05
C HIS A 284 40.50 -24.60 -3.24
N LYS A 285 39.36 -24.43 -3.92
CA LYS A 285 39.25 -23.49 -5.06
C LYS A 285 38.98 -22.04 -4.63
N ASN A 286 38.37 -21.84 -3.46
CA ASN A 286 38.00 -20.51 -2.97
C ASN A 286 39.06 -19.85 -2.09
N GLU A 287 39.97 -20.62 -1.50
CA GLU A 287 41.07 -20.08 -0.68
C GLU A 287 42.04 -19.22 -1.50
N GLY A 288 42.33 -19.59 -2.76
CA GLY A 288 43.25 -18.85 -3.62
C GLY A 288 42.71 -17.49 -4.08
N PHE A 289 41.40 -17.40 -4.34
CA PHE A 289 40.75 -16.14 -4.72
C PHE A 289 40.71 -15.15 -3.56
N LEU A 290 40.40 -15.63 -2.35
CA LEU A 290 40.35 -14.81 -1.15
C LEU A 290 41.74 -14.38 -0.67
N LYS A 291 42.77 -15.25 -0.78
CA LYS A 291 44.17 -14.88 -0.54
C LYS A 291 44.64 -13.80 -1.50
N ASN A 292 44.36 -13.93 -2.80
CA ASN A 292 44.72 -12.89 -3.77
C ASN A 292 43.98 -11.58 -3.55
N MET A 293 42.69 -11.60 -3.17
CA MET A 293 41.97 -10.37 -2.81
C MET A 293 42.52 -9.74 -1.52
N TRP A 294 42.91 -10.54 -0.54
CA TRP A 294 43.54 -10.04 0.69
C TRP A 294 44.91 -9.42 0.39
N HIS A 295 45.79 -10.09 -0.37
CA HIS A 295 47.09 -9.55 -0.78
C HIS A 295 46.98 -8.28 -1.64
N ASN A 296 45.96 -8.16 -2.50
CA ASN A 296 45.71 -6.93 -3.26
C ASN A 296 45.11 -5.80 -2.41
N PHE A 297 44.33 -6.12 -1.38
CA PHE A 297 43.66 -5.12 -0.53
C PHE A 297 44.57 -4.64 0.61
N THR A 298 45.47 -5.47 1.13
CA THR A 298 46.44 -5.11 2.19
C THR A 298 47.72 -4.44 1.67
N GLY A 299 47.87 -4.28 0.34
CA GLY A 299 48.89 -3.41 -0.25
C GLY A 299 50.34 -3.90 -0.11
N GLN A 300 50.69 -5.07 -0.67
CA GLN A 300 52.08 -5.49 -0.87
C GLN A 300 52.60 -5.19 -2.29
N HIS A 301 52.40 -3.97 -2.79
CA HIS A 301 53.09 -3.49 -4.01
C HIS A 301 53.73 -2.13 -3.76
N GLU A 302 54.86 -2.12 -3.04
CA GLU A 302 55.77 -0.96 -3.05
C GLU A 302 57.24 -1.30 -3.26
N HIS A 303 57.62 -2.57 -3.51
CA HIS A 303 59.02 -2.91 -3.77
C HIS A 303 59.19 -4.09 -4.74
N GLU A 304 58.90 -3.91 -6.03
CA GLU A 304 59.37 -4.88 -7.04
C GLU A 304 59.49 -4.32 -8.48
N GLN A 305 60.00 -3.08 -8.64
CA GLN A 305 60.35 -2.54 -9.97
C GLN A 305 61.75 -1.90 -10.06
N GLN A 306 62.73 -2.34 -9.26
CA GLN A 306 64.11 -1.82 -9.38
C GLN A 306 65.23 -2.85 -9.58
N GLN A 307 64.95 -4.13 -9.88
CA GLN A 307 66.00 -5.13 -10.08
C GLN A 307 66.00 -5.88 -11.42
N GLN A 308 65.43 -5.31 -12.49
CA GLN A 308 65.57 -5.88 -13.86
C GLN A 308 66.10 -4.90 -14.91
N GLN A 309 66.94 -3.92 -14.52
CA GLN A 309 67.61 -3.02 -15.48
C GLN A 309 69.15 -2.95 -15.35
N GLN A 310 69.82 -3.84 -14.60
CA GLN A 310 71.29 -3.82 -14.48
C GLN A 310 72.03 -5.02 -15.09
N GLU A 311 71.36 -5.93 -15.79
CA GLU A 311 72.02 -6.99 -16.55
C GLU A 311 71.58 -6.99 -18.01
N GLN A 312 71.96 -5.94 -18.75
CA GLN A 312 72.34 -6.05 -20.16
C GLN A 312 72.80 -4.69 -20.72
N LYS A 313 74.02 -4.73 -21.30
CA LYS A 313 74.66 -3.72 -22.17
C LYS A 313 75.48 -2.61 -21.51
N GLY A 314 76.62 -3.02 -20.96
CA GLY A 314 77.86 -2.33 -21.26
C GLY A 314 78.37 -2.75 -22.66
N GLY A 315 78.75 -1.76 -23.49
CA GLY A 315 79.52 -1.97 -24.73
C GLY A 315 79.14 -1.03 -25.88
N LYS A 316 79.97 0.02 -26.09
CA LYS A 316 80.45 0.68 -27.35
C LYS A 316 79.48 0.79 -28.55
N ASP A 317 79.34 1.91 -29.26
CA ASP A 317 80.38 2.74 -29.90
C ASP A 317 79.81 4.05 -30.48
N GLU A 318 80.72 4.92 -30.90
CA GLU A 318 80.63 6.30 -31.42
C GLU A 318 79.67 6.59 -32.60
N GLY A 319 79.24 7.85 -32.76
CA GLY A 319 78.67 8.36 -34.02
C GLY A 319 78.04 9.76 -33.99
N LYS A 320 78.77 10.76 -34.49
CA LYS A 320 78.41 12.18 -34.73
C LYS A 320 77.13 12.40 -35.58
N GLY A 321 76.47 13.56 -35.40
CA GLY A 321 75.63 14.16 -36.47
C GLY A 321 74.72 15.35 -36.08
N ASN A 322 75.18 16.57 -36.42
CA ASN A 322 74.56 17.92 -36.42
C ASN A 322 73.07 18.11 -36.82
N GLY A 323 72.52 19.27 -36.40
CA GLY A 323 71.63 20.15 -37.22
C GLY A 323 70.37 20.66 -36.51
N SER A 324 70.36 21.89 -35.96
CA SER A 324 69.79 23.15 -36.53
C SER A 324 68.25 23.21 -36.51
N GLU A 325 67.61 23.99 -35.62
CA GLU A 325 67.25 25.43 -35.70
C GLU A 325 65.87 25.72 -36.36
N GLY A 326 65.13 26.64 -35.73
CA GLY A 326 64.01 27.42 -36.28
C GLY A 326 62.63 26.75 -36.21
N GLU A 327 61.52 27.42 -35.95
CA GLU A 327 61.21 28.83 -35.71
C GLU A 327 59.73 28.87 -35.28
N GLU A 328 59.40 29.67 -34.27
CA GLU A 328 58.04 30.18 -34.02
C GLU A 328 57.66 31.20 -35.11
N PRO A 329 56.37 31.46 -35.44
CA PRO A 329 55.63 32.47 -34.66
C PRO A 329 54.07 32.41 -34.62
N LYS A 330 53.56 32.87 -33.45
CA LYS A 330 52.50 33.88 -33.20
C LYS A 330 51.02 33.71 -33.66
N LYS A 331 50.16 33.78 -32.62
CA LYS A 331 48.98 34.65 -32.35
C LYS A 331 47.71 34.60 -33.22
N ALA A 332 46.55 34.43 -32.54
CA ALA A 332 45.40 35.37 -32.44
C ALA A 332 44.20 34.66 -31.75
N SER A 333 43.80 35.06 -30.53
CA SER A 333 42.62 35.89 -30.17
C SER A 333 41.23 35.40 -30.63
N GLY A 334 40.30 35.24 -29.69
CA GLY A 334 38.86 35.10 -29.99
C GLY A 334 38.00 34.88 -28.74
N SER A 335 37.54 35.96 -28.11
CA SER A 335 36.45 35.99 -27.14
C SER A 335 35.10 36.00 -27.88
N GLY A 336 34.06 35.38 -27.32
CA GLY A 336 32.70 35.47 -27.85
C GLY A 336 31.66 34.92 -26.88
N SER A 337 30.90 35.83 -26.27
CA SER A 337 29.74 35.59 -25.42
C SER A 337 28.52 35.15 -26.25
N GLY A 338 27.65 34.35 -25.62
CA GLY A 338 26.30 34.02 -26.05
C GLY A 338 25.50 33.55 -24.84
#